data_AF-M7NL59-F1
#
_entry.id   AF-M7NL59-F1
#
_cell.length_a   1.000
_cell.length_b   1.000
_cell.length_c   1.000
_cell.angle_alpha   90.00
_cell.angle_beta   90.00
_cell.angle_gamma   90.00
#
_symmetry.space_group_name_H-M   'P 1'
#
loop_
_entity.id
_entity.type
_entity.pdbx_description
1 polymer ?
#
loop_
_entity_poly.entity_id
_entity_poly.type
_entity_poly.pdbx_seq_one_letter_code
_entity_poly.pdbx_strand_id
1 'polypeptide(L)'
;MDSDSSTSVSQITENQWDDFLETEQPAAQCLFCFSKFDDTQLVYKHCKEVHAFDLQALRKHFNLDFYNTIRLINYIRDKVNKGLSPNVMAQENYVGHDIYLRPVLQDDRLLMDLEDDDDDDDNNNNYDNIHTNLKEKDNSIPNLFNEKTKSNKI
;
A
#
# COMPACT_ATOMS: atom_id res chain seq x y z
N MET A 1 15.00 -8.92 63.64
CA MET A 1 13.81 -8.17 63.16
C MET A 1 14.34 -7.34 62.01
N ASP A 2 14.34 -7.94 60.82
CA ASP A 2 14.81 -7.29 59.61
C ASP A 2 13.60 -6.64 58.95
N SER A 3 13.69 -5.32 58.77
CA SER A 3 12.64 -4.49 58.18
C SER A 3 12.65 -4.63 56.66
N ASP A 4 11.65 -5.33 56.12
CA ASP A 4 11.37 -5.32 54.70
C ASP A 4 10.81 -3.94 54.29
N SER A 5 11.64 -3.18 53.59
CA SER A 5 11.28 -1.91 52.96
C SER A 5 10.40 -2.17 51.74
N SER A 6 9.08 -2.22 51.97
CA SER A 6 8.06 -2.27 50.93
C SER A 6 8.18 -1.05 50.01
N THR A 7 8.75 -1.25 48.82
CA THR A 7 8.70 -0.27 47.74
C THR A 7 7.25 -0.18 47.26
N SER A 8 6.60 0.94 47.56
CA SER A 8 5.23 1.21 47.14
C SER A 8 5.14 1.21 45.61
N VAL A 9 4.51 0.17 45.07
CA VAL A 9 4.05 0.14 43.68
C VAL A 9 2.90 1.14 43.60
N SER A 10 3.19 2.34 43.06
CA SER A 10 2.19 3.37 42.78
C SER A 10 1.12 2.80 41.87
N GLN A 11 -0.10 2.69 42.37
CA GLN A 11 -1.29 2.29 41.62
C GLN A 11 -1.56 3.36 40.54
N ILE A 12 -1.23 3.05 39.29
CA ILE A 12 -1.71 3.81 38.14
C ILE A 12 -3.23 3.58 38.09
N THR A 13 -4.02 4.60 38.43
CA THR A 13 -5.48 4.56 38.35
C THR A 13 -5.93 4.56 36.89
N GLU A 14 -6.95 3.77 36.56
CA GLU A 14 -7.54 3.67 35.21
C GLU A 14 -7.92 5.03 34.61
N ASN A 15 -8.25 6.02 35.45
CA ASN A 15 -8.60 7.38 35.02
C ASN A 15 -7.47 8.19 34.36
N GLN A 16 -6.19 7.78 34.45
CA GLN A 16 -5.10 8.49 33.76
C GLN A 16 -4.95 8.08 32.28
N TRP A 17 -5.59 6.99 31.87
CA TRP A 17 -5.57 6.53 30.47
C TRP A 17 -6.64 7.24 29.63
N ASP A 18 -7.78 7.62 30.24
CA ASP A 18 -8.86 8.37 29.57
C ASP A 18 -8.46 9.81 29.21
N ASP A 19 -7.71 10.51 30.06
CA ASP A 19 -7.20 11.86 29.76
C ASP A 19 -6.20 11.89 28.57
N PHE A 20 -5.63 10.75 28.19
CA PHE A 20 -4.74 10.63 27.02
C PHE A 20 -5.51 10.34 25.72
N LEU A 21 -6.75 9.85 25.81
CA LEU A 21 -7.62 9.53 24.68
C LEU A 21 -8.30 10.77 24.09
N GLU A 22 -8.36 11.89 24.82
CA GLU A 22 -8.89 13.17 24.35
C GLU A 22 -7.82 13.96 23.55
N THR A 23 -7.16 13.29 22.60
CA THR A 23 -6.28 13.95 21.64
C THR A 23 -7.07 14.29 20.38
N GLU A 24 -7.32 15.59 20.20
CA GLU A 24 -7.84 16.17 18.96
C GLU A 24 -7.08 15.58 17.76
N GLN A 25 -7.79 14.93 16.84
CA GLN A 25 -7.15 14.38 15.65
C GLN A 25 -6.47 15.51 14.86
N PRO A 26 -5.23 15.31 14.36
CA PRO A 26 -4.57 16.33 13.59
C PRO A 26 -5.36 16.64 12.31
N ALA A 27 -5.38 17.91 11.92
CA ALA A 27 -6.02 18.31 10.66
C ALA A 27 -5.25 17.72 9.47
N ALA A 28 -5.97 17.18 8.49
CA ALA A 28 -5.41 16.63 7.27
C ALA A 28 -4.99 17.76 6.31
N GLN A 29 -3.72 17.80 5.92
CA GLN A 29 -3.20 18.84 5.02
C GLN A 29 -3.26 18.41 3.55
N CYS A 30 -3.59 19.32 2.63
CA CYS A 30 -3.51 19.07 1.18
C CYS A 30 -2.07 18.80 0.70
N LEU A 31 -1.88 17.86 -0.24
CA LEU A 31 -0.58 17.50 -0.82
C LEU A 31 0.16 18.66 -1.51
N PHE A 32 -0.57 19.59 -2.14
CA PHE A 32 0.02 20.62 -3.02
C PHE A 32 -0.05 22.04 -2.47
N CYS A 33 -0.75 22.26 -1.35
CA CYS A 33 -0.90 23.57 -0.73
C CYS A 33 -0.99 23.49 0.80
N PHE A 34 -1.16 24.64 1.46
CA PHE A 34 -1.22 24.74 2.93
C PHE A 34 -2.63 24.57 3.50
N SER A 35 -3.65 24.32 2.67
CA SER A 35 -5.02 24.10 3.13
C SER A 35 -5.10 22.86 4.02
N LYS A 36 -5.84 22.97 5.12
CA LYS A 36 -6.08 21.90 6.10
C LYS A 36 -7.57 21.62 6.21
N PHE A 37 -7.92 20.38 6.49
CA PHE A 37 -9.28 19.88 6.53
C PHE A 37 -9.45 18.91 7.70
N ASP A 38 -10.68 18.74 8.15
CA ASP A 38 -11.00 17.85 9.28
C ASP A 38 -11.11 16.37 8.88
N ASP A 39 -11.02 16.07 7.57
CA ASP A 39 -11.21 14.75 6.97
C ASP A 39 -10.31 14.59 5.73
N THR A 40 -9.71 13.41 5.57
CA THR A 40 -8.86 13.06 4.41
C THR A 40 -9.66 12.98 3.11
N GLN A 41 -10.95 12.63 3.15
CA GLN A 41 -11.83 12.64 1.97
C GLN A 41 -12.01 14.06 1.41
N LEU A 42 -12.06 15.07 2.29
CA LEU A 42 -12.10 16.48 1.87
C LEU A 42 -10.78 16.90 1.22
N VAL A 43 -9.64 16.40 1.72
CA VAL A 43 -8.34 16.60 1.06
C VAL A 43 -8.33 15.99 -0.33
N TYR A 44 -8.79 14.73 -0.49
CA TYR A 44 -8.82 14.07 -1.79
C TYR A 44 -9.72 14.82 -2.78
N LYS A 45 -10.91 15.26 -2.34
CA LYS A 45 -11.79 16.09 -3.16
C LYS A 45 -11.10 17.40 -3.59
N HIS A 46 -10.48 18.09 -2.64
CA HIS A 46 -9.76 19.34 -2.92
C HIS A 46 -8.60 19.14 -3.91
N CYS A 47 -7.83 18.06 -3.77
CA CYS A 47 -6.77 17.71 -4.72
C CYS A 47 -7.33 17.48 -6.14
N LYS A 48 -8.50 16.84 -6.28
CA LYS A 48 -9.13 16.65 -7.59
C LYS A 48 -9.64 17.95 -8.20
N GLU A 49 -10.33 18.78 -7.43
CA GLU A 49 -11.00 19.98 -7.94
C GLU A 49 -10.03 21.14 -8.19
N VAL A 50 -9.04 21.34 -7.31
CA VAL A 50 -8.13 22.49 -7.35
C VAL A 50 -6.80 22.17 -8.01
N HIS A 51 -6.30 20.94 -7.84
CA HIS A 51 -4.99 20.52 -8.33
C HIS A 51 -5.06 19.51 -9.49
N ALA A 52 -6.26 19.14 -9.93
CA ALA A 52 -6.48 18.12 -10.96
C ALA A 52 -5.73 16.80 -10.67
N PHE A 53 -5.59 16.46 -9.39
CA PHE A 53 -4.84 15.30 -8.93
C PHE A 53 -5.76 14.32 -8.19
N ASP A 54 -5.75 13.07 -8.65
CA ASP A 54 -6.50 11.96 -8.05
C ASP A 54 -5.54 10.85 -7.60
N LEU A 55 -5.28 10.78 -6.29
CA LEU A 55 -4.38 9.77 -5.70
C LEU A 55 -4.85 8.35 -6.02
N GLN A 56 -6.15 8.08 -5.91
CA GLN A 56 -6.70 6.74 -6.09
C GLN A 56 -6.64 6.31 -7.56
N ALA A 57 -6.90 7.22 -8.49
CA ALA A 57 -6.72 6.94 -9.92
C ALA A 57 -5.25 6.65 -10.24
N LEU A 58 -4.31 7.38 -9.63
CA LEU A 58 -2.88 7.21 -9.86
C LEU A 58 -2.35 5.89 -9.27
N ARG A 59 -2.80 5.52 -8.05
CA ARG A 59 -2.51 4.21 -7.44
C ARG A 59 -2.90 3.07 -8.38
N LYS A 60 -4.14 3.10 -8.89
CA LYS A 60 -4.66 2.10 -9.83
C LYS A 60 -3.92 2.10 -11.16
N HIS A 61 -3.61 3.29 -11.70
CA HIS A 61 -2.93 3.41 -12.99
C HIS A 61 -1.54 2.77 -12.99
N PHE A 62 -0.81 2.93 -11.89
CA PHE A 62 0.56 2.45 -11.75
C PHE A 62 0.68 1.17 -10.91
N ASN A 63 -0.44 0.60 -10.46
CA ASN A 63 -0.49 -0.53 -9.52
C ASN A 63 0.44 -0.32 -8.31
N LEU A 64 0.33 0.87 -7.68
CA LEU A 64 1.15 1.23 -6.53
C LEU A 64 0.64 0.50 -5.29
N ASP A 65 1.50 -0.35 -4.74
CA ASP A 65 1.26 -0.95 -3.43
C ASP A 65 1.23 0.11 -2.30
N PHE A 66 0.86 -0.32 -1.10
CA PHE A 66 0.80 0.50 0.10
C PHE A 66 2.08 1.33 0.32
N TYR A 67 3.25 0.69 0.25
CA TYR A 67 4.53 1.36 0.49
C TYR A 67 4.91 2.35 -0.61
N ASN A 68 4.63 2.02 -1.86
CA ASN A 68 4.85 2.91 -3.00
C ASN A 68 3.87 4.09 -2.97
N THR A 69 2.68 3.92 -2.41
CA THR A 69 1.75 5.00 -2.13
C THR A 69 2.30 5.95 -1.05
N ILE A 70 2.87 5.41 0.04
CA ILE A 70 3.58 6.22 1.06
C ILE A 70 4.72 7.01 0.43
N ARG A 71 5.55 6.36 -0.40
CA ARG A 71 6.67 7.01 -1.09
C ARG A 71 6.18 8.15 -1.99
N LEU A 72 5.10 7.95 -2.73
CA LEU A 72 4.50 8.98 -3.58
C LEU A 72 4.03 10.20 -2.76
N ILE A 73 3.31 9.97 -1.66
CA ILE A 73 2.82 11.04 -0.79
C ILE A 73 4.00 11.86 -0.25
N ASN A 74 5.00 11.20 0.35
CA ASN A 74 6.18 11.88 0.89
C ASN A 74 7.03 12.56 -0.20
N TYR A 75 7.10 11.98 -1.40
CA TYR A 75 7.75 12.62 -2.55
C TYR A 75 7.07 13.93 -2.93
N ILE A 76 5.73 13.94 -3.04
CA ILE A 76 4.96 15.16 -3.33
C ILE A 76 5.23 16.22 -2.26
N ARG A 77 5.13 15.84 -0.98
CA ARG A 77 5.43 16.74 0.16
C ARG A 77 6.82 17.34 0.06
N ASP A 78 7.85 16.52 -0.18
CA ASP A 78 9.24 16.96 -0.28
C ASP A 78 9.45 17.98 -1.40
N LYS A 79 8.84 17.74 -2.58
CA LYS A 79 8.96 18.67 -3.72
C LYS A 79 8.22 19.98 -3.46
N VAL A 80 6.99 19.92 -2.96
CA VAL A 80 6.17 21.10 -2.67
C VAL A 80 6.82 21.96 -1.58
N ASN A 81 7.36 21.35 -0.53
CA ASN A 81 8.09 22.07 0.53
C ASN A 81 9.35 22.78 0.00
N LYS A 82 9.95 22.27 -1.07
CA LYS A 82 11.08 22.89 -1.78
C LYS A 82 10.64 23.90 -2.84
N GLY A 83 9.35 24.17 -2.98
CA GLY A 83 8.80 25.06 -4.01
C GLY A 83 8.86 24.48 -5.43
N LEU A 84 8.99 23.15 -5.55
CA LEU A 84 9.08 22.45 -6.82
C LEU A 84 7.74 21.77 -7.16
N SER A 85 7.43 21.70 -8.46
CA SER A 85 6.30 20.90 -8.93
C SER A 85 6.74 19.42 -9.01
N PRO A 86 6.07 18.49 -8.29
CA PRO A 86 6.40 17.07 -8.37
C PRO A 86 5.98 16.51 -9.73
N ASN A 87 6.86 15.72 -10.36
CA ASN A 87 6.49 14.90 -11.50
C ASN A 87 6.03 13.53 -10.99
N VAL A 88 4.71 13.37 -10.80
CA VAL A 88 4.08 12.16 -10.25
C VAL A 88 3.92 11.04 -11.29
N MET A 89 4.13 11.33 -12.58
CA MET A 89 4.02 10.34 -13.66
C MET A 89 5.32 9.56 -13.88
N ALA A 90 6.45 10.04 -13.36
CA ALA A 90 7.76 9.40 -13.45
C ALA A 90 8.05 8.63 -12.15
N GLN A 91 7.62 7.36 -12.12
CA GLN A 91 7.71 6.47 -10.94
C GLN A 91 9.15 6.32 -10.43
N GLU A 92 10.14 6.37 -11.30
CA GLU A 92 11.56 6.29 -10.98
C GLU A 92 12.05 7.38 -10.01
N ASN A 93 11.28 8.45 -9.83
CA ASN A 93 11.59 9.52 -8.90
C ASN A 93 11.27 9.18 -7.44
N TYR A 94 10.42 8.19 -7.18
CA TYR A 94 9.96 7.88 -5.83
C TYR A 94 9.89 6.37 -5.52
N VAL A 95 9.59 5.50 -6.48
CA VAL A 95 9.57 4.06 -6.29
C VAL A 95 10.98 3.55 -5.98
N GLY A 96 11.10 2.69 -4.96
CA GLY A 96 12.40 2.14 -4.51
C GLY A 96 13.30 3.13 -3.76
N HIS A 97 12.88 4.39 -3.57
CA HIS A 97 13.63 5.39 -2.82
C HIS A 97 13.19 5.41 -1.36
N ASP A 98 13.87 4.64 -0.52
CA ASP A 98 13.54 4.52 0.91
C ASP A 98 13.64 5.82 1.70
N ILE A 99 14.30 6.84 1.14
CA ILE A 99 14.26 8.20 1.69
C ILE A 99 12.82 8.73 1.86
N TYR A 100 11.89 8.26 1.03
CA TYR A 100 10.46 8.64 1.03
C TYR A 100 9.58 7.70 1.86
N LEU A 101 10.16 6.68 2.50
CA LEU A 101 9.46 5.95 3.57
C LEU A 101 9.54 6.68 4.91
N ARG A 102 10.36 7.73 5.00
CA ARG A 102 10.42 8.59 6.19
C ARG A 102 9.38 9.70 6.06
N PRO A 103 8.55 9.94 7.09
CA PRO A 103 7.56 11.01 7.08
C PRO A 103 8.20 12.37 6.81
N VAL A 104 7.67 13.09 5.81
CA VAL A 104 8.08 14.48 5.52
C VAL A 104 7.26 15.47 6.36
N LEU A 105 6.03 15.11 6.69
CA LEU A 105 5.12 15.85 7.56
C LEU A 105 4.91 15.05 8.84
N GLN A 106 5.04 15.71 9.99
CA GLN A 106 4.73 15.12 11.29
C GLN A 106 3.21 14.95 11.41
N ASP A 107 2.77 13.81 11.98
CA ASP A 107 1.35 13.50 12.18
C ASP A 107 0.54 13.59 10.88
N ASP A 108 1.13 13.14 9.74
CA ASP A 108 0.49 13.21 8.42
C ASP A 108 -0.73 12.28 8.37
N ARG A 109 -1.90 12.88 8.53
CA ARG A 109 -3.17 12.16 8.55
C ARG A 109 -3.48 11.41 7.26
N LEU A 110 -2.95 11.84 6.11
CA LEU A 110 -3.10 11.06 4.87
C LEU A 110 -2.35 9.73 4.92
N LEU A 111 -1.24 9.66 5.67
CA LEU A 111 -0.48 8.41 5.85
C LEU A 111 -1.09 7.55 6.95
N MET A 112 -1.63 8.15 8.01
CA MET A 112 -2.28 7.43 9.11
C MET A 112 -3.60 6.78 8.66
N ASP A 113 -4.38 7.48 7.85
CA ASP A 113 -5.68 7.00 7.34
C ASP A 113 -5.52 6.25 6.00
N LEU A 114 -4.29 5.92 5.59
CA LEU A 114 -4.06 5.21 4.33
C LEU A 114 -4.49 3.74 4.46
N GLU A 115 -5.42 3.32 3.62
CA GLU A 115 -5.89 1.94 3.55
C GLU A 115 -4.96 1.08 2.68
N ASP A 116 -4.64 -0.11 3.20
CA ASP A 116 -3.94 -1.16 2.47
C ASP A 116 -4.99 -1.95 1.65
N ASP A 117 -5.19 -1.50 0.42
CA ASP A 117 -6.18 -2.09 -0.51
C ASP A 117 -5.59 -3.24 -1.33
N ASP A 118 -4.36 -3.70 -1.03
CA ASP A 118 -3.62 -4.68 -1.84
C ASP A 118 -4.07 -6.14 -1.59
N ASP A 119 -5.08 -6.37 -0.74
CA ASP A 119 -5.67 -7.69 -0.44
C ASP A 119 -6.71 -8.15 -1.49
N ASP A 120 -6.48 -7.89 -2.78
CA ASP A 120 -7.16 -8.64 -3.85
C ASP A 120 -6.50 -10.03 -3.97
N ASP A 121 -6.83 -10.89 -3.01
CA ASP A 121 -6.58 -12.33 -3.03
C ASP A 121 -7.31 -12.94 -4.24
N ASP A 122 -6.60 -13.05 -5.38
CA ASP A 122 -6.98 -13.88 -6.52
C ASP A 122 -6.88 -15.37 -6.13
N ASN A 123 -7.68 -15.76 -5.14
CA ASN A 123 -7.86 -17.12 -4.68
C ASN A 123 -8.86 -17.82 -5.61
N ASN A 124 -8.52 -17.89 -6.90
CA ASN A 124 -9.15 -18.82 -7.81
C ASN A 124 -8.61 -20.24 -7.51
N ASN A 125 -9.07 -20.77 -6.38
CA ASN A 125 -8.84 -22.11 -5.91
C ASN A 125 -9.42 -23.13 -6.90
N ASN A 126 -8.67 -23.45 -7.95
CA ASN A 126 -8.89 -24.68 -8.72
C ASN A 126 -8.29 -25.86 -7.95
N TYR A 127 -8.89 -26.19 -6.81
CA TYR A 127 -8.70 -27.45 -6.10
C TYR A 127 -9.81 -28.46 -6.50
N ASP A 128 -10.12 -28.58 -7.78
CA ASP A 128 -10.95 -29.67 -8.29
C ASP A 128 -10.22 -30.41 -9.41
N ASN A 129 -9.81 -31.65 -9.10
CA ASN A 129 -9.43 -32.78 -9.99
C ASN A 129 -7.99 -33.33 -9.92
N ILE A 130 -7.52 -33.80 -8.76
CA ILE A 130 -6.60 -34.96 -8.74
C ILE A 130 -7.02 -35.98 -7.67
N HIS A 131 -8.14 -36.67 -7.92
CA HIS A 131 -8.33 -38.06 -7.50
C HIS A 131 -9.20 -38.72 -8.57
N THR A 132 -8.65 -39.45 -9.54
CA THR A 132 -8.43 -40.89 -9.45
C THR A 132 -7.91 -41.36 -10.82
N ASN A 133 -6.81 -42.13 -10.85
CA ASN A 133 -6.73 -43.40 -11.56
C ASN A 133 -5.31 -43.99 -11.49
N LEU A 134 -5.18 -44.98 -10.62
CA LEU A 134 -4.10 -45.95 -10.63
C LEU A 134 -4.26 -46.87 -11.84
N LYS A 135 -3.24 -46.85 -12.71
CA LYS A 135 -2.66 -47.97 -13.48
C LYS A 135 -3.61 -49.06 -14.02
N GLU A 136 -3.86 -49.02 -15.32
CA GLU A 136 -4.01 -50.20 -16.18
C GLU A 136 -3.23 -49.96 -17.48
N LYS A 137 -2.06 -50.59 -17.65
CA LYS A 137 -1.76 -51.89 -18.30
C LYS A 137 -1.26 -51.71 -19.74
N ASP A 138 -0.13 -52.38 -19.98
CA ASP A 138 0.63 -52.45 -21.21
C ASP A 138 -0.20 -52.91 -22.42
N ASN A 139 0.15 -52.43 -23.62
CA ASN A 139 0.68 -53.26 -24.72
C ASN A 139 0.57 -52.59 -26.10
N SER A 140 1.64 -52.78 -26.89
CA SER A 140 1.75 -52.70 -28.36
C SER A 140 2.35 -51.44 -29.00
N ILE A 141 3.67 -51.53 -29.27
CA ILE A 141 4.45 -50.82 -30.32
C ILE A 141 4.13 -51.52 -31.69
N PRO A 142 4.59 -51.08 -32.91
CA PRO A 142 5.36 -49.90 -33.31
C PRO A 142 5.07 -49.25 -34.70
N ASN A 143 5.83 -48.17 -34.98
CA ASN A 143 6.38 -47.77 -36.31
C ASN A 143 5.38 -47.18 -37.33
N LEU A 144 5.71 -46.34 -38.32
CA LEU A 144 6.91 -46.23 -39.15
C LEU A 144 6.75 -44.96 -40.07
N PHE A 145 7.83 -44.22 -40.38
CA PHE A 145 7.97 -43.28 -41.52
C PHE A 145 6.95 -42.10 -41.59
N ASN A 146 7.18 -40.93 -42.19
CA ASN A 146 8.15 -40.47 -43.17
C ASN A 146 8.28 -38.94 -43.09
N GLU A 147 9.35 -38.45 -43.70
CA GLU A 147 9.80 -37.07 -43.85
C GLU A 147 8.91 -36.13 -44.70
N LYS A 148 9.30 -34.83 -44.69
CA LYS A 148 9.14 -33.80 -45.76
C LYS A 148 7.72 -33.22 -45.91
N THR A 149 7.45 -31.94 -46.19
CA THR A 149 8.23 -30.75 -46.59
C THR A 149 7.30 -29.53 -46.61
N LYS A 150 7.88 -28.36 -46.35
CA LYS A 150 7.53 -26.98 -46.78
C LYS A 150 6.29 -26.75 -47.65
N SER A 151 5.53 -25.71 -47.26
CA SER A 151 5.17 -24.51 -48.06
C SER A 151 3.69 -24.16 -47.96
N ASN A 152 3.38 -23.05 -47.27
CA ASN A 152 2.18 -22.26 -47.54
C ASN A 152 2.61 -20.80 -47.69
N LYS A 153 2.59 -20.31 -48.92
CA LYS A 153 2.56 -18.88 -49.22
C LYS A 153 1.56 -18.68 -50.36
N ILE A 154 0.54 -17.87 -50.02
CA ILE A 154 -0.54 -17.31 -50.83
C ILE A 154 -1.67 -18.29 -51.13
#